data_AF-A0A841CNW3-F1
#
_entry.id   AF-A0A841CNW3-F1
#
_cell.length_a   1.000
_cell.length_b   1.000
_cell.length_c   1.000
_cell.angle_alpha   90.00
_cell.angle_beta   90.00
_cell.angle_gamma   90.00
#
_symmetry.space_group_name_H-M   'P 1'
#
loop_
_entity.id
_entity.type
_entity.pdbx_description
1 polymer ?
#
loop_
_entity_poly.entity_id
_entity_poly.type
_entity_poly.pdbx_seq_one_letter_code
_entity_poly.pdbx_strand_id
1 'polypeptide(L)' 'MTSLTLELDPEAAGMLAGTLLTGDSCAVRVRHGERGTVLLCALPGRDGEGMRLQLRFPDQGATTWARK' A
#
# COMPACT_ATOMS: atom_id res chain seq x y z
N MET A 1 -20.21 -1.04 -10.73
CA MET A 1 -19.08 -0.36 -10.07
C MET A 1 -18.42 -1.35 -9.12
N THR A 2 -17.12 -1.58 -9.25
CA THR A 2 -16.36 -2.41 -8.30
C THR A 2 -15.62 -1.48 -7.34
N SER A 3 -15.93 -1.55 -6.05
CA SER A 3 -15.16 -0.86 -5.00
C SER A 3 -14.07 -1.78 -4.46
N LEU A 4 -12.98 -1.18 -4.01
CA LEU A 4 -11.90 -1.84 -3.30
C LEU A 4 -11.80 -1.22 -1.91
N THR A 5 -12.02 -2.02 -0.87
CA THR A 5 -11.94 -1.56 0.53
C THR A 5 -10.63 -2.02 1.15
N LEU A 6 -9.90 -1.09 1.76
CA LEU A 6 -8.67 -1.34 2.49
C LEU A 6 -8.86 -0.88 3.92
N GLU A 7 -8.52 -1.73 4.87
CA GLU A 7 -8.54 -1.43 6.30
C GLU A 7 -7.12 -1.07 6.74
N LEU A 8 -6.99 0.08 7.40
CA LEU A 8 -5.76 0.56 8.02
C LEU A 8 -5.94 0.56 9.53
N ASP A 9 -4.90 0.16 10.26
CA ASP A 9 -4.82 0.51 11.66
C ASP A 9 -4.61 2.03 11.83
N PRO A 10 -4.93 2.62 12.99
CA PRO A 10 -4.84 4.07 13.19
C PRO A 10 -3.45 4.66 12.97
N GLU A 11 -2.38 3.91 13.26
CA GLU A 11 -1.00 4.35 13.09
C GLU A 11 -0.64 4.44 11.61
N ALA A 12 -0.97 3.40 10.84
CA ALA A 12 -0.82 3.36 9.39
C ALA A 12 -1.67 4.46 8.71
N ALA A 13 -2.89 4.70 9.20
CA ALA A 13 -3.75 5.77 8.70
C ALA A 13 -3.13 7.15 8.95
N GLY A 14 -2.59 7.39 10.14
CA GLY A 14 -1.89 8.63 10.49
C GLY A 14 -0.64 8.86 9.65
N MET A 15 0.21 7.82 9.50
CA MET A 15 1.39 7.88 8.65
C MET A 15 1.04 8.18 7.19
N LEU A 16 0.03 7.49 6.64
CA LEU A 16 -0.44 7.72 5.28
C LEU A 16 -0.96 9.14 5.10
N ALA A 17 -1.84 9.61 6.00
CA ALA A 17 -2.40 10.95 5.94
C ALA A 17 -1.30 12.02 6.02
N GLY A 18 -0.35 11.88 6.96
CA GLY A 18 0.78 12.79 7.08
C GLY A 18 1.62 12.82 5.81
N THR A 19 1.98 11.66 5.27
CA THR A 19 2.76 11.54 4.03
C THR A 19 2.06 12.19 2.84
N LEU A 20 0.75 11.98 2.71
CA LEU A 20 -0.04 12.56 1.62
C LEU A 20 -0.09 14.09 1.71
N LEU A 21 -0.05 14.65 2.92
CA LEU A 21 -0.04 16.09 3.14
C LEU A 21 1.35 16.71 2.92
N THR A 22 2.43 15.99 3.25
CA THR A 22 3.80 16.49 3.06
C THR A 22 4.32 16.28 1.65
N GLY A 23 3.70 15.40 0.87
CA GLY A 23 4.17 15.03 -0.46
C GLY A 23 5.36 14.07 -0.44
N ASP A 24 5.60 13.38 0.68
CA ASP A 24 6.67 12.40 0.81
C ASP A 24 6.27 11.02 0.26
N SER A 25 7.19 10.06 0.28
CA SER A 25 6.90 8.67 -0.03
C SER A 25 6.76 7.82 1.24
N CYS A 26 5.75 6.93 1.29
CA CYS A 26 5.63 5.93 2.34
C CYS A 26 5.07 4.61 1.82
N ALA A 27 5.20 3.56 2.64
CA ALA A 27 4.55 2.29 2.39
C ALA A 27 3.98 1.74 3.70
N VAL A 28 2.68 1.47 3.71
CA VAL A 28 1.97 0.95 4.88
C VAL A 28 1.30 -0.38 4.56
N ARG A 29 1.28 -1.29 5.53
CA ARG A 29 0.54 -2.55 5.39
C ARG A 29 -0.93 -2.28 5.65
N VAL A 30 -1.79 -2.80 4.80
CA VAL A 30 -3.24 -2.64 4.89
C VAL A 30 -3.91 -3.99 4.69
N ARG A 31 -5.07 -4.20 5.33
CA ARG A 31 -5.88 -5.41 5.14
C ARG A 31 -6.83 -5.21 3.97
N HIS A 32 -6.90 -6.19 3.09
CA HIS A 32 -7.81 -6.23 1.95
C HIS A 32 -8.90 -7.29 2.20
N GLY A 33 -9.83 -6.98 3.11
CA GLY A 33 -10.90 -7.90 3.52
C GLY A 33 -10.36 -9.29 3.89
N GLU A 34 -10.98 -10.33 3.32
CA GLU A 34 -10.57 -11.73 3.53
C GLU A 34 -9.34 -12.13 2.70
N ARG A 35 -8.88 -11.30 1.77
CA ARG A 35 -7.74 -11.61 0.86
C ARG A 35 -6.38 -11.42 1.53
N GLY A 36 -6.36 -10.97 2.78
CA GLY A 36 -5.15 -10.84 3.59
C GLY A 36 -4.53 -9.45 3.54
N THR A 37 -3.24 -9.38 3.82
CA THR A 37 -2.49 -8.12 3.93
C THR A 37 -1.83 -7.76 2.60
N VAL A 38 -1.95 -6.51 2.20
CA VAL A 38 -1.28 -5.92 1.04
C VAL A 38 -0.48 -4.69 1.46
N LEU A 39 0.43 -4.23 0.62
CA LEU A 39 1.21 -3.02 0.87
C LEU A 39 0.64 -1.87 0.03
N LEU A 40 0.21 -0.79 0.68
CA LEU A 40 -0.19 0.45 0.03
C LEU A 40 1.00 1.41 0.04
N CYS A 41 1.50 1.75 -1.14
CA CYS A 41 2.59 2.71 -1.32
C CYS A 41 2.02 4.06 -1.76
N ALA A 42 2.33 5.12 -1.03
CA ALA A 42 2.13 6.50 -1.46
C ALA A 42 3.45 7.04 -2.01
N LEU A 43 3.40 7.58 -3.22
CA LEU A 43 4.56 8.12 -3.93
C LEU A 43 4.21 9.51 -4.46
N PRO A 44 5.19 10.42 -4.56
CA PRO A 44 4.99 11.67 -5.29
C PRO A 44 4.53 11.40 -6.73
N GLY A 45 3.59 12.21 -7.22
CA GLY A 45 3.19 12.24 -8.62
C GLY A 45 4.37 12.61 -9.54
N ARG A 46 4.22 12.32 -10.84
CA ARG A 46 5.20 12.84 -11.81
C ARG A 46 4.94 14.33 -11.99
N ASP A 47 6.01 15.10 -12.15
CA ASP A 47 5.95 16.51 -12.52
C ASP A 47 5.10 17.39 -11.56
N GLY A 48 4.97 16.99 -10.29
CA GLY A 48 4.20 17.71 -9.28
C GLY A 48 2.68 17.47 -9.32
N GLU A 49 2.19 16.50 -10.10
CA GLU A 49 0.76 16.18 -10.24
C GLU A 49 0.20 15.38 -9.04
N GLY A 50 0.32 15.92 -7.83
CA GLY A 50 -0.25 15.33 -6.62
C GLY A 50 0.46 14.05 -6.17
N MET A 51 -0.32 13.06 -5.71
CA MET A 51 0.19 11.81 -5.14
C MET A 51 -0.29 10.60 -5.94
N ARG A 52 0.59 9.60 -6.09
CA ARG A 52 0.27 8.30 -6.67
C ARG A 52 0.15 7.24 -5.59
N LEU A 53 -0.97 6.53 -5.56
CA LEU A 53 -1.19 5.38 -4.69
C LEU A 53 -1.03 4.08 -5.48
N GLN A 54 -0.20 3.17 -4.98
CA GLN A 54 0.04 1.86 -5.58
C GLN A 54 -0.25 0.74 -4.57
N LEU A 55 -0.91 -0.31 -5.03
CA LEU A 55 -1.12 -1.52 -4.24
C LEU A 55 -0.17 -2.62 -4.70
N ARG A 56 0.61 -3.14 -3.76
CA ARG A 56 1.48 -4.30 -3.98
C ARG A 56 0.91 -5.48 -3.22
N PHE A 57 0.49 -6.49 -3.96
CA PHE A 57 0.10 -7.76 -3.40
C PHE A 57 1.38 -8.56 -3.10
N PRO A 58 1.48 -9.22 -1.94
CA PRO A 58 2.55 -10.17 -1.73
C PRO A 58 2.47 -11.22 -2.85
N ASP A 59 3.60 -11.49 -3.48
CA ASP A 59 3.69 -12.52 -4.51
C ASP A 59 3.21 -13.84 -3.89
N GLN A 60 2.12 -14.41 -4.42
CA GLN A 60 1.66 -15.74 -4.00
C GLN A 60 2.60 -16.86 -4.54
N GLY A 61 3.85 -16.52 -4.89
CA GLY A 61 4.76 -17.36 -5.67
C GLY A 61 6.20 -17.49 -5.14
N ALA A 62 6.51 -17.07 -3.92
CA ALA A 62 7.86 -17.23 -3.33
C ALA A 62 8.02 -18.50 -2.45
N THR A 63 7.21 -19.55 -2.67
CA THR A 63 7.33 -20.86 -1.98
C THR A 63 7.95 -21.97 -2.83
N THR A 64 8.66 -21.62 -3.90
CA THR A 64 9.59 -22.55 -4.56
C THR A 64 10.97 -21.90 -4.53
N TRP A 65 12.06 -22.68 -4.53
CA TRP A 65 13.47 -22.23 -4.45
C TRP A 65 14.11 -22.09 -3.05
N ALA A 66 13.65 -22.88 -2.06
CA ALA A 66 14.50 -23.29 -0.94
C ALA A 66 14.48 -24.82 -0.77
N ARG A 67 14.75 -25.55 -1.86
CA ARG A 67 15.27 -26.92 -1.83
C ARG A 67 16.24 -27.08 -2.99
N LYS A 68 17.53 -26.90 -2.73
CA LYS A 68 18.56 -27.93 -2.90
C LYS A 68 19.87 -27.44 -2.33
#